data_AF-A0A443R0H8-F1
#
_entry.id   AF-A0A443R0H8-F1
#
_cell.length_a   1.000
_cell.length_b   1.000
_cell.length_c   1.000
_cell.angle_alpha   90.00
_cell.angle_beta   90.00
_cell.angle_gamma   90.00
#
_symmetry.space_group_name_H-M   'P 1'
#
loop_
_entity.id
_entity.type
_entity.pdbx_description
1 polymer ?
#
loop_
_entity_poly.entity_id
_entity_poly.type
_entity_poly.pdbx_seq_one_letter_code
_entity_poly.pdbx_strand_id
1 'polypeptide(L)'
;MTSLHKAKMNPYTQYYVNQAGNGISGFQGQRFQRGHGFFGRIFSGAILPALKFLGKHALSAGINVAQDSLHGAKFKDSLKNRVREAGFNAADQALERAKMYAQTGRGLKRKKKKCKTKKCKAKKLKKQKNLPLLKSKIKKRKRKSKKKMSTIHNLSGIAPLPELDLFGVPPTQTSIERDLYTEHRPISILDSSYAISFIINTASDEYIQLREAMLHLVLQINLHKTDKTDVTALDWSKVCPVNNFMHSIFKQIDIEINGKPITCASQTYAYKAYLNTILGFSDDAKNSQLSGVIYESDDSTDKDKVVSARSAYITPTTVSADGMGKKLDLMGKLHIDLATQGRAILGGSQIKITLIPNDPKFYLQTPDAKIIPSVTFLNASLFVHRSKVSNAIETAHNIALDHGTVKYPYVRNEVKSFNISSGTLSANIDNVISGVLPRRVFVAFVENKSFIGDLSKNPFNFKHFNVNYISCFTDGVQFPSKPYTPNFSEELYVREYMGLFEALNQLTTDSVLCLNRKAWAN
;
A
#
# COMPACT_ATOMS: atom_id res chain seq x y z
N MET A 1 -32.08 45.93 5.27
CA MET A 1 -30.64 46.22 5.22
C MET A 1 -30.04 46.00 6.60
N THR A 2 -29.29 44.90 6.78
CA THR A 2 -28.16 44.70 7.74
C THR A 2 -27.68 43.25 7.59
N SER A 3 -27.32 42.86 6.36
CA SER A 3 -26.51 41.67 6.07
C SER A 3 -25.08 42.09 5.70
N LEU A 4 -24.60 43.17 6.31
CA LEU A 4 -23.28 43.74 6.05
C LEU A 4 -22.39 43.40 7.23
N HIS A 5 -21.28 42.72 6.91
CA HIS A 5 -20.15 42.37 7.78
C HIS A 5 -20.34 41.16 8.71
N LYS A 6 -20.73 40.00 8.15
CA LYS A 6 -19.86 38.83 8.39
C LYS A 6 -18.65 39.07 7.51
N ALA A 7 -17.52 39.49 8.09
CA ALA A 7 -16.23 39.38 7.42
C ALA A 7 -16.20 38.02 6.71
N LYS A 8 -15.72 37.96 5.46
CA LYS A 8 -15.56 36.70 4.72
C LYS A 8 -14.65 35.80 5.57
N MET A 9 -15.25 35.07 6.50
CA MET A 9 -14.55 34.16 7.36
C MET A 9 -13.97 33.14 6.40
N ASN A 10 -12.66 32.96 6.52
CA ASN A 10 -11.95 31.97 5.77
C ASN A 10 -12.73 30.64 5.88
N PRO A 11 -13.17 30.06 4.74
CA PRO A 11 -14.09 28.92 4.75
C PRO A 11 -13.50 27.70 5.46
N TYR A 12 -12.18 27.64 5.59
CA TYR A 12 -11.47 26.59 6.31
C TYR A 12 -11.50 26.77 7.83
N THR A 13 -11.55 28.01 8.33
CA THR A 13 -11.46 28.28 9.79
C THR A 13 -12.60 27.62 10.54
N GLN A 14 -13.85 27.84 10.11
CA GLN A 14 -15.00 27.23 10.79
C GLN A 14 -14.99 25.70 10.66
N TYR A 15 -14.50 25.16 9.55
CA TYR A 15 -14.36 23.72 9.35
C TYR A 15 -13.39 23.08 10.36
N TYR A 16 -12.17 23.61 10.47
CA TYR A 16 -11.14 23.03 11.34
C TYR A 16 -11.37 23.31 12.83
N VAL A 17 -11.91 24.49 13.19
CA VAL A 17 -12.29 24.79 14.57
C VAL A 17 -13.38 23.83 15.08
N ASN A 18 -14.39 23.56 14.25
CA ASN A 18 -15.42 22.57 14.60
C ASN A 18 -14.84 21.15 14.75
N GLN A 19 -13.77 20.82 14.01
CA GLN A 19 -13.07 19.54 14.12
C GLN A 19 -12.23 19.44 15.41
N ALA A 20 -11.65 20.55 15.87
CA ALA A 20 -10.85 20.60 17.09
C ALA A 20 -11.71 20.47 18.37
N GLY A 21 -12.89 21.10 18.38
CA GLY A 21 -13.77 21.16 19.56
C GLY A 21 -14.74 19.99 19.75
N ASN A 22 -15.06 19.23 18.70
CA ASN A 22 -15.99 18.08 18.76
C ASN A 22 -15.37 16.88 18.05
N GLY A 23 -15.22 15.75 18.74
CA GLY A 23 -14.47 14.56 18.32
C GLY A 23 -14.99 13.84 17.05
N ILE A 24 -14.84 14.46 15.89
CA ILE A 24 -15.29 13.94 14.59
C ILE A 24 -14.08 13.62 13.70
N SER A 25 -14.10 12.42 13.11
CA SER A 25 -13.42 12.15 11.84
C SER A 25 -14.33 12.60 10.69
N GLY A 26 -14.03 13.74 10.08
CA GLY A 26 -14.76 14.24 8.92
C GLY A 26 -14.29 13.56 7.63
N PHE A 27 -15.23 12.89 6.97
CA PHE A 27 -15.37 12.61 5.54
C PHE A 27 -14.11 12.28 4.70
N GLN A 28 -14.07 11.04 4.21
CA GLN A 28 -13.13 10.55 3.20
C GLN A 28 -13.63 10.93 1.80
N GLY A 29 -13.23 12.09 1.31
CA GLY A 29 -13.31 12.37 -0.13
C GLY A 29 -12.40 11.39 -0.87
N GLN A 30 -12.89 10.77 -1.95
CA GLN A 30 -11.99 10.10 -2.89
C GLN A 30 -11.04 11.17 -3.44
N ARG A 31 -9.73 10.99 -3.25
CA ARG A 31 -8.73 11.73 -4.01
C ARG A 31 -8.94 11.35 -5.48
N PHE A 32 -9.56 12.21 -6.28
CA PHE A 32 -9.34 12.19 -7.72
C PHE A 32 -7.91 12.65 -7.98
N GLN A 33 -6.94 11.81 -7.63
CA GLN A 33 -5.55 12.01 -8.01
C GLN A 33 -5.42 11.44 -9.43
N ARG A 34 -5.52 12.32 -10.44
CA ARG A 34 -4.89 12.04 -11.73
C ARG A 34 -3.39 12.05 -11.46
N GLY A 35 -2.80 10.86 -11.34
CA GLY A 35 -1.36 10.72 -11.13
C GLY A 35 -0.59 11.30 -12.31
N HIS A 36 0.27 12.28 -12.03
CA HIS A 36 1.41 12.60 -12.88
C HIS A 36 2.45 11.49 -12.74
N GLY A 37 2.20 10.37 -13.40
CA GLY A 37 3.23 9.38 -13.73
C GLY A 37 3.78 9.64 -15.12
N PHE A 38 4.94 9.04 -15.43
CA PHE A 38 5.62 9.10 -16.73
C PHE A 38 4.68 8.87 -17.95
N PHE A 39 3.61 8.08 -17.80
CA PHE A 39 2.56 7.85 -18.83
C PHE A 39 1.60 9.04 -19.07
N GLY A 40 1.57 10.04 -18.20
CA GLY A 40 0.70 11.22 -18.32
C GLY A 40 1.07 12.15 -19.48
N ARG A 41 2.35 12.16 -19.91
CA ARG A 41 2.82 12.99 -21.03
C ARG A 41 2.31 12.53 -22.40
N ILE A 42 1.99 11.24 -22.56
CA ILE A 42 1.46 10.71 -23.83
C ILE A 42 -0.01 11.11 -24.02
N PHE A 43 -0.80 11.11 -22.94
CA PHE A 43 -2.22 11.46 -23.00
C PHE A 43 -2.45 12.96 -23.24
N SER A 44 -1.62 13.82 -22.64
CA SER A 44 -1.66 15.27 -22.86
C SER A 44 -1.02 15.71 -24.18
N GLY A 45 -0.02 14.98 -24.66
CA GLY A 45 0.78 15.36 -25.83
C GLY A 45 0.19 14.94 -27.18
N ALA A 46 -0.48 13.79 -27.27
CA ALA A 46 -0.94 13.24 -28.56
C ALA A 46 -2.46 13.01 -28.64
N ILE A 47 -3.09 12.56 -27.54
CA ILE A 47 -4.49 12.11 -27.55
C ILE A 47 -5.46 13.28 -27.36
N LEU A 48 -5.18 14.20 -26.44
CA LEU A 48 -6.02 15.37 -26.17
C LEU A 48 -6.16 16.34 -27.36
N PRO A 49 -5.09 16.65 -28.12
CA PRO A 49 -5.19 17.49 -29.32
C PRO A 49 -6.03 16.84 -30.42
N ALA A 50 -5.91 15.52 -30.63
CA ALA A 50 -6.70 14.77 -31.60
C ALA A 50 -8.19 14.73 -31.23
N LEU A 51 -8.51 14.56 -29.95
CA LEU A 51 -9.89 14.64 -29.42
C LEU A 51 -10.48 16.05 -29.50
N LYS A 52 -9.69 17.09 -29.24
CA LYS A 52 -10.10 18.49 -29.40
C LYS A 52 -10.34 18.87 -30.87
N PHE A 53 -9.57 18.30 -31.80
CA PHE A 53 -9.75 18.50 -33.24
C PHE A 53 -11.04 17.82 -33.74
N LEU A 54 -11.29 16.58 -33.32
CA LEU A 54 -12.53 15.85 -33.63
C LEU A 54 -13.76 16.51 -32.98
N GLY A 55 -13.65 17.02 -31.76
CA GLY A 55 -14.74 17.68 -31.03
C GLY A 55 -15.21 18.98 -31.69
N LYS A 56 -14.30 19.77 -32.27
CA LYS A 56 -14.67 21.02 -32.97
C LYS A 56 -15.40 20.78 -34.29
N HIS A 57 -15.09 19.70 -35.01
CA HIS A 57 -15.78 19.35 -36.26
C HIS A 57 -17.11 18.61 -36.02
N ALA A 58 -17.28 17.94 -34.89
CA ALA A 58 -18.55 17.30 -34.52
C ALA A 58 -19.61 18.31 -34.03
N LEU A 59 -19.20 19.41 -33.39
CA LEU A 59 -20.11 20.41 -32.83
C LEU A 59 -20.82 21.26 -33.90
N SER A 60 -20.16 21.59 -35.01
CA SER A 60 -20.79 22.35 -36.11
C SER A 60 -21.83 21.53 -36.89
N ALA A 61 -21.68 20.20 -36.93
CA ALA A 61 -22.69 19.30 -37.50
C ALA A 61 -23.92 19.17 -36.58
N GLY A 62 -23.75 19.22 -35.26
CA GLY A 62 -24.84 19.09 -34.29
C GLY A 62 -25.78 20.30 -34.19
N ILE A 63 -25.27 21.51 -34.41
CA ILE A 63 -26.07 22.76 -34.33
C ILE A 63 -27.08 22.84 -35.49
N ASN A 64 -26.69 22.40 -36.69
CA ASN A 64 -27.55 22.46 -37.86
C ASN A 64 -28.67 21.40 -37.87
N VAL A 65 -28.48 20.27 -37.16
CA VAL A 65 -29.50 19.22 -37.02
C VAL A 65 -30.66 19.66 -36.12
N ALA A 66 -30.38 20.52 -35.14
CA ALA A 66 -31.43 21.13 -34.30
C ALA A 66 -32.30 22.10 -35.11
N GLN A 67 -31.69 22.85 -36.02
CA GLN A 67 -32.39 23.84 -36.86
C GLN A 67 -33.26 23.19 -37.95
N ASP A 68 -32.80 22.09 -38.55
CA ASP A 68 -33.58 21.34 -39.55
C ASP A 68 -34.75 20.54 -38.92
N SER A 69 -34.65 20.18 -37.64
CA SER A 69 -35.73 19.50 -36.91
C SER A 69 -36.93 20.42 -36.62
N LEU A 70 -36.70 21.74 -36.62
CA LEU A 70 -37.75 22.76 -36.49
C LEU A 70 -38.51 22.99 -37.80
N HIS A 71 -38.07 22.44 -38.94
CA HIS A 71 -38.73 22.58 -40.25
C HIS A 71 -39.32 21.24 -40.75
N GLY A 72 -39.51 20.27 -39.86
CA GLY A 72 -40.36 19.10 -40.12
C GLY A 72 -39.69 17.93 -40.86
N ALA A 73 -38.37 17.94 -41.04
CA ALA A 73 -37.66 16.78 -41.61
C ALA A 73 -37.41 15.68 -40.56
N LYS A 74 -37.59 14.41 -40.95
CA LYS A 74 -37.33 13.24 -40.09
C LYS A 74 -35.83 13.18 -39.74
N PHE A 75 -35.54 13.26 -38.45
CA PHE A 75 -34.20 13.28 -37.83
C PHE A 75 -33.23 12.22 -38.37
N LYS A 76 -33.71 11.03 -38.74
CA LYS A 76 -32.87 9.95 -39.27
C LYS A 76 -32.36 10.21 -40.68
N ASP A 77 -33.13 10.89 -41.51
CA ASP A 77 -32.78 11.13 -42.92
C ASP A 77 -31.86 12.34 -43.05
N SER A 78 -32.04 13.37 -42.22
CA SER A 78 -31.13 14.52 -42.13
C SER A 78 -29.76 14.15 -41.55
N LEU A 79 -29.73 13.26 -40.55
CA LEU A 79 -28.47 12.71 -40.01
C LEU A 79 -27.72 11.87 -41.05
N LYS A 80 -28.44 11.05 -41.83
CA LYS A 80 -27.84 10.14 -42.81
C LYS A 80 -27.25 10.86 -44.03
N ASN A 81 -27.91 11.94 -44.48
CA ASN A 81 -27.43 12.73 -45.62
C ASN A 81 -26.23 13.61 -45.23
N ARG A 82 -26.20 14.20 -44.02
CA ARG A 82 -25.06 15.00 -43.56
C ARG A 82 -23.84 14.19 -43.12
N VAL A 83 -24.03 12.95 -42.64
CA VAL A 83 -22.93 12.00 -42.41
C VAL A 83 -22.26 11.56 -43.73
N ARG A 84 -22.99 11.61 -44.86
CA ARG A 84 -22.43 11.37 -46.19
C ARG A 84 -21.65 12.58 -46.74
N GLU A 85 -22.09 13.81 -46.46
CA GLU A 85 -21.37 15.04 -46.84
C GLU A 85 -20.13 15.31 -45.98
N ALA A 86 -20.16 14.98 -44.68
CA ALA A 86 -19.03 15.14 -43.76
C ALA A 86 -17.97 14.02 -43.89
N GLY A 87 -17.73 13.56 -45.13
CA GLY A 87 -17.11 12.29 -45.51
C GLY A 87 -15.83 11.86 -44.75
N PHE A 88 -15.60 10.55 -44.82
CA PHE A 88 -14.57 9.70 -44.19
C PHE A 88 -13.11 10.17 -44.22
N ASN A 89 -12.78 11.30 -44.85
CA ASN A 89 -11.41 11.81 -44.99
C ASN A 89 -10.79 12.26 -43.65
N ALA A 90 -11.59 12.68 -42.67
CA ALA A 90 -11.10 13.06 -41.34
C ALA A 90 -10.71 11.83 -40.49
N ALA A 91 -11.36 10.70 -40.70
CA ALA A 91 -11.03 9.44 -40.04
C ALA A 91 -9.74 8.84 -40.61
N ASP A 92 -9.54 8.92 -41.93
CA ASP A 92 -8.33 8.43 -42.59
C ASP A 92 -7.08 9.26 -42.23
N GLN A 93 -7.20 10.60 -42.11
CA GLN A 93 -6.10 11.45 -41.62
C GLN A 93 -5.74 11.21 -40.14
N ALA A 94 -6.72 10.84 -39.31
CA ALA A 94 -6.47 10.46 -37.92
C ALA A 94 -5.81 9.07 -37.80
N LEU A 95 -6.16 8.15 -38.70
CA LEU A 95 -5.60 6.81 -38.76
C LEU A 95 -4.13 6.83 -39.25
N GLU A 96 -3.79 7.66 -40.24
CA GLU A 96 -2.42 7.84 -40.73
C GLU A 96 -1.49 8.47 -39.67
N ARG A 97 -1.98 9.46 -38.90
CA ARG A 97 -1.21 10.02 -37.78
C ARG A 97 -1.04 9.05 -36.61
N ALA A 98 -2.00 8.14 -36.39
CA ALA A 98 -1.89 7.11 -35.36
C ALA A 98 -0.90 6.00 -35.72
N LYS A 99 -0.71 5.70 -37.01
CA LYS A 99 0.27 4.69 -37.49
C LYS A 99 1.73 5.12 -37.29
N MET A 100 2.04 6.43 -37.34
CA MET A 100 3.38 6.96 -37.12
C MET A 100 3.94 6.74 -35.69
N TYR A 101 3.08 6.38 -34.73
CA TYR A 101 3.45 6.16 -33.32
C TYR A 101 3.24 4.70 -32.86
N ALA A 102 2.86 3.78 -33.74
CA ALA A 102 2.59 2.39 -33.40
C ALA A 102 3.76 1.48 -33.79
N GLN A 103 4.55 1.06 -32.80
CA GLN A 103 5.59 0.03 -32.96
C GLN A 103 4.93 -1.34 -33.23
N THR A 104 5.34 -2.01 -34.29
CA THR A 104 4.73 -3.24 -34.80
C THR A 104 5.36 -4.51 -34.21
N GLY A 105 4.66 -5.16 -33.29
CA GLY A 105 4.98 -6.51 -32.80
C GLY A 105 3.72 -7.38 -32.73
N ARG A 106 3.70 -8.50 -33.46
CA ARG A 106 2.56 -9.43 -33.54
C ARG A 106 2.60 -10.47 -32.42
N GLY A 107 1.73 -10.33 -31.41
CA GLY A 107 1.40 -11.39 -30.45
C GLY A 107 0.04 -12.02 -30.76
N LEU A 108 0.00 -13.35 -30.90
CA LEU A 108 -1.20 -14.16 -31.18
C LEU A 108 -2.26 -14.03 -30.07
N LYS A 109 -3.49 -13.60 -30.43
CA LYS A 109 -4.63 -13.53 -29.52
C LYS A 109 -5.53 -14.77 -29.60
N ARG A 110 -5.73 -15.43 -28.46
CA ARG A 110 -6.61 -16.60 -28.26
C ARG A 110 -8.10 -16.19 -28.22
N LYS A 111 -8.97 -16.93 -28.93
CA LYS A 111 -10.42 -16.66 -29.04
C LYS A 111 -11.17 -16.89 -27.72
N LYS A 112 -12.00 -15.92 -27.28
CA LYS A 112 -12.95 -16.06 -26.16
C LYS A 112 -14.24 -16.74 -26.61
N LYS A 113 -14.70 -17.77 -25.88
CA LYS A 113 -16.02 -18.42 -26.05
C LYS A 113 -17.13 -17.59 -25.39
N LYS A 114 -18.31 -17.53 -26.01
CA LYS A 114 -19.53 -16.87 -25.49
C LYS A 114 -20.32 -17.82 -24.59
N CYS A 115 -20.73 -17.36 -23.40
CA CYS A 115 -21.69 -18.07 -22.54
C CYS A 115 -23.09 -17.44 -22.71
N LYS A 116 -24.11 -18.28 -22.92
CA LYS A 116 -25.53 -17.86 -23.08
C LYS A 116 -26.27 -18.03 -21.74
N THR A 117 -26.83 -16.96 -21.20
CA THR A 117 -27.71 -17.00 -20.03
C THR A 117 -29.16 -17.31 -20.44
N LYS A 118 -29.75 -18.38 -19.88
CA LYS A 118 -31.18 -18.72 -20.02
C LYS A 118 -32.00 -18.00 -18.94
N LYS A 119 -33.08 -17.30 -19.32
CA LYS A 119 -34.08 -16.74 -18.39
C LYS A 119 -35.12 -17.81 -18.04
N CYS A 120 -35.36 -18.04 -16.75
CA CYS A 120 -36.48 -18.87 -16.28
C CYS A 120 -37.72 -18.01 -15.99
N LYS A 121 -38.90 -18.45 -16.46
CA LYS A 121 -40.21 -17.80 -16.23
C LYS A 121 -40.88 -18.41 -14.98
N ALA A 122 -41.30 -17.58 -14.03
CA ALA A 122 -42.04 -18.00 -12.84
C ALA A 122 -43.52 -18.27 -13.16
N LYS A 123 -44.06 -19.41 -12.72
CA LYS A 123 -45.49 -19.80 -12.82
C LYS A 123 -46.32 -19.12 -11.72
N LYS A 124 -47.49 -18.59 -12.07
CA LYS A 124 -48.51 -18.07 -11.12
C LYS A 124 -49.27 -19.22 -10.48
N LEU A 125 -49.26 -19.32 -9.15
CA LEU A 125 -50.13 -20.21 -8.37
C LEU A 125 -51.45 -19.51 -8.02
N LYS A 126 -52.57 -20.17 -8.32
CA LYS A 126 -53.94 -19.72 -8.00
C LYS A 126 -54.22 -19.90 -6.49
N LYS A 127 -54.86 -18.90 -5.89
CA LYS A 127 -55.24 -18.87 -4.46
C LYS A 127 -56.63 -19.50 -4.27
N GLN A 128 -56.73 -20.54 -3.45
CA GLN A 128 -58.01 -21.08 -2.97
C GLN A 128 -58.59 -20.21 -1.84
N LYS A 129 -59.93 -20.21 -1.72
CA LYS A 129 -60.74 -19.49 -0.72
C LYS A 129 -61.07 -20.37 0.50
N ASN A 130 -61.45 -19.69 1.59
CA ASN A 130 -62.14 -20.12 2.83
C ASN A 130 -61.20 -20.39 4.02
N LEU A 131 -61.41 -20.00 5.29
CA LEU A 131 -62.58 -19.71 6.15
C LEU A 131 -62.23 -18.61 7.20
N PRO A 132 -63.18 -18.06 8.00
CA PRO A 132 -62.99 -16.85 8.81
C PRO A 132 -62.58 -17.12 10.27
N LEU A 133 -61.71 -16.28 10.84
CA LEU A 133 -61.46 -16.26 12.29
C LEU A 133 -61.52 -14.82 12.86
N LEU A 134 -62.50 -14.66 13.76
CA LEU A 134 -62.68 -13.72 14.86
C LEU A 134 -61.97 -12.34 14.82
N LYS A 135 -62.80 -11.30 14.70
CA LYS A 135 -62.46 -9.89 14.93
C LYS A 135 -62.19 -9.63 16.42
N SER A 136 -60.95 -9.74 16.87
CA SER A 136 -60.51 -9.05 18.09
C SER A 136 -60.30 -7.56 17.76
N LYS A 137 -61.06 -6.67 18.42
CA LYS A 137 -60.94 -5.20 18.31
C LYS A 137 -59.57 -4.73 18.84
N ILE A 138 -58.54 -4.79 18.00
CA ILE A 138 -57.28 -4.08 18.26
C ILE A 138 -57.50 -2.61 17.93
N LYS A 139 -57.47 -1.74 18.95
CA LYS A 139 -57.43 -0.28 18.80
C LYS A 139 -56.28 0.07 17.85
N LYS A 140 -56.60 0.39 16.58
CA LYS A 140 -55.65 0.94 15.61
C LYS A 140 -55.21 2.33 16.07
N ARG A 141 -54.17 2.40 16.90
CA ARG A 141 -53.31 3.58 16.97
C ARG A 141 -52.76 3.77 15.55
N LYS A 142 -53.27 4.77 14.82
CA LYS A 142 -52.67 5.25 13.57
C LYS A 142 -51.28 5.81 13.91
N ARG A 143 -50.27 4.93 14.05
CA ARG A 143 -48.87 5.34 13.98
C ARG A 143 -48.64 5.76 12.53
N LYS A 144 -48.76 7.06 12.25
CA LYS A 144 -48.13 7.66 11.08
C LYS A 144 -46.63 7.41 11.26
N SER A 145 -46.11 6.28 10.78
CA SER A 145 -44.68 6.06 10.66
C SER A 145 -44.18 6.99 9.57
N LYS A 146 -43.95 8.27 9.92
CA LYS A 146 -43.03 9.10 9.15
C LYS A 146 -41.70 8.33 9.22
N LYS A 147 -41.37 7.64 8.13
CA LYS A 147 -40.09 6.95 7.96
C LYS A 147 -39.04 8.07 7.88
N LYS A 148 -38.62 8.58 9.04
CA LYS A 148 -37.49 9.52 9.13
C LYS A 148 -36.29 8.73 8.62
N MET A 149 -35.64 9.23 7.57
CA MET A 149 -34.35 8.68 7.17
C MET A 149 -33.40 8.86 8.37
N SER A 150 -32.94 7.75 8.92
CA SER A 150 -31.95 7.75 9.98
C SER A 150 -30.59 7.97 9.33
N THR A 151 -29.94 9.07 9.68
CA THR A 151 -28.52 9.27 9.36
C THR A 151 -27.68 8.26 10.16
N ILE A 152 -26.58 7.78 9.60
CA ILE A 152 -25.68 6.82 10.27
C ILE A 152 -25.09 7.45 11.55
N HIS A 153 -24.91 8.77 11.54
CA HIS A 153 -24.54 9.57 12.69
C HIS A 153 -25.32 10.89 12.67
N ASN A 154 -25.57 11.51 13.83
CA ASN A 154 -26.30 12.80 13.89
C ASN A 154 -25.60 13.94 13.11
N LEU A 155 -24.32 13.76 12.80
CA LEU A 155 -23.47 14.74 12.10
C LEU A 155 -23.13 14.32 10.66
N SER A 156 -23.61 13.16 10.18
CA SER A 156 -23.38 12.79 8.78
C SER A 156 -24.29 13.64 7.88
N GLY A 157 -23.68 14.44 7.01
CA GLY A 157 -24.41 15.19 6.00
C GLY A 157 -25.17 14.25 5.06
N ILE A 158 -26.44 14.57 4.79
CA ILE A 158 -27.21 13.88 3.75
C ILE A 158 -26.67 14.38 2.41
N ALA A 159 -26.08 13.50 1.63
CA ALA A 159 -25.60 13.80 0.28
C ALA A 159 -26.45 13.04 -0.75
N PRO A 160 -26.78 13.66 -1.91
CA PRO A 160 -27.37 12.93 -3.03
C PRO A 160 -26.37 11.89 -3.58
N LEU A 161 -26.87 10.91 -4.33
CA LEU A 161 -25.99 10.04 -5.12
C LEU A 161 -25.20 10.90 -6.12
N PRO A 162 -23.92 10.58 -6.43
CA PRO A 162 -23.12 11.35 -7.37
C PRO A 162 -23.79 11.51 -8.75
N GLU A 163 -24.56 10.52 -9.20
CA GLU A 163 -25.31 10.57 -10.46
C GLU A 163 -26.50 11.56 -10.43
N LEU A 164 -26.92 11.97 -9.24
CA LEU A 164 -28.02 12.93 -9.02
C LEU A 164 -27.50 14.35 -8.72
N ASP A 165 -26.18 14.54 -8.59
CA ASP A 165 -25.53 15.85 -8.46
C ASP A 165 -25.32 16.49 -9.84
N LEU A 166 -26.43 16.65 -10.58
CA LEU A 166 -26.44 17.04 -11.99
C LEU A 166 -26.00 18.49 -12.24
N PHE A 167 -26.07 19.33 -11.20
CA PHE A 167 -25.75 20.76 -11.27
C PHE A 167 -24.46 21.11 -10.51
N GLY A 168 -23.87 20.14 -9.80
CA GLY A 168 -22.60 20.30 -9.11
C GLY A 168 -21.45 20.42 -10.12
N VAL A 169 -20.75 21.54 -10.09
CA VAL A 169 -19.44 21.63 -10.74
C VAL A 169 -18.45 20.91 -9.84
N PRO A 170 -17.60 20.02 -10.38
CA PRO A 170 -16.61 19.32 -9.56
C PRO A 170 -15.74 20.35 -8.81
N PRO A 171 -15.51 20.15 -7.49
CA PRO A 171 -14.76 21.11 -6.70
C PRO A 171 -13.30 21.19 -7.18
N THR A 172 -12.79 22.41 -7.34
CA THR A 172 -11.39 22.65 -7.66
C THR A 172 -10.57 22.67 -6.39
N GLN A 173 -9.51 21.86 -6.33
CA GLN A 173 -8.58 21.90 -5.21
C GLN A 173 -7.65 23.11 -5.31
N THR A 174 -7.71 24.00 -4.32
CA THR A 174 -6.82 25.17 -4.18
C THR A 174 -6.01 25.14 -2.89
N SER A 175 -6.18 24.08 -2.09
CA SER A 175 -5.55 23.96 -0.76
C SER A 175 -4.02 23.84 -0.82
N ILE A 176 -3.51 23.18 -1.86
CA ILE A 176 -2.09 22.95 -2.08
C ILE A 176 -1.67 23.84 -3.23
N GLU A 177 -0.72 24.73 -2.99
CA GLU A 177 -0.20 25.66 -4.00
C GLU A 177 0.89 25.01 -4.85
N ARG A 178 1.74 24.20 -4.21
CA ARG A 178 2.87 23.54 -4.85
C ARG A 178 3.18 22.24 -4.12
N ASP A 179 3.44 21.19 -4.89
CA ASP A 179 3.99 19.94 -4.39
C ASP A 179 5.44 19.79 -4.86
N LEU A 180 6.31 19.37 -3.95
CA LEU A 180 7.75 19.21 -4.15
C LEU A 180 8.19 17.85 -3.65
N TYR A 181 9.07 17.19 -4.41
CA TYR A 181 9.73 15.97 -3.99
C TYR A 181 11.19 16.31 -3.68
N THR A 182 11.57 16.28 -2.40
CA THR A 182 12.88 16.75 -1.94
C THR A 182 13.75 15.59 -1.48
N GLU A 183 15.05 15.69 -1.80
CA GLU A 183 16.08 14.77 -1.36
C GLU A 183 16.74 15.28 -0.07
N HIS A 184 16.82 14.43 0.95
CA HIS A 184 17.50 14.71 2.22
C HIS A 184 18.70 13.79 2.38
N ARG A 185 19.87 14.39 2.62
CA ARG A 185 21.12 13.66 2.89
C ARG A 185 21.26 13.35 4.38
N PRO A 186 21.97 12.28 4.74
CA PRO A 186 22.24 11.95 6.13
C PRO A 186 23.14 13.00 6.77
N ILE A 187 23.00 13.16 8.08
CA ILE A 187 23.87 14.02 8.90
C ILE A 187 25.09 13.22 9.37
N SER A 188 24.89 11.93 9.63
CA SER A 188 25.96 11.04 10.05
C SER A 188 26.80 10.59 8.86
N ILE A 189 28.07 10.30 9.16
CA ILE A 189 28.99 9.66 8.22
C ILE A 189 28.41 8.29 7.86
N LEU A 190 28.45 7.96 6.58
CA LEU A 190 27.99 6.67 6.07
C LEU A 190 29.01 5.59 6.41
N ASP A 191 28.67 4.76 7.39
CA ASP A 191 29.40 3.54 7.71
C ASP A 191 28.42 2.46 8.18
N SER A 192 28.75 1.21 7.91
CA SER A 192 27.94 0.03 8.18
C SER A 192 27.68 -0.21 9.66
N SER A 193 28.57 0.27 10.53
CA SER A 193 28.48 0.06 11.98
C SER A 193 27.67 1.14 12.71
N TYR A 194 27.42 2.29 12.08
CA TYR A 194 26.82 3.45 12.73
C TYR A 194 25.42 3.74 12.20
N ALA A 195 24.63 4.45 13.01
CA ALA A 195 23.28 4.82 12.63
C ALA A 195 23.27 5.91 11.54
N ILE A 196 22.36 5.77 10.58
CA ILE A 196 22.14 6.76 9.51
C ILE A 196 20.97 7.65 9.94
N SER A 197 21.22 8.95 10.15
CA SER A 197 20.20 9.89 10.61
C SER A 197 19.90 10.97 9.59
N PHE A 198 18.61 11.18 9.32
CA PHE A 198 18.08 12.24 8.47
C PHE A 198 17.30 13.24 9.32
N ILE A 199 17.48 14.54 9.08
CA ILE A 199 16.62 15.59 9.63
C ILE A 199 15.89 16.29 8.48
N ILE A 200 14.59 16.37 8.63
CA ILE A 200 13.69 17.07 7.73
C ILE A 200 13.14 18.26 8.50
N ASN A 201 13.65 19.44 8.17
CA ASN A 201 13.12 20.71 8.67
C ASN A 201 11.94 21.14 7.80
N THR A 202 10.88 21.70 8.38
CA THR A 202 9.73 22.26 7.66
C THR A 202 9.43 23.68 8.07
N ALA A 203 9.08 24.53 7.11
CA ALA A 203 8.43 25.79 7.38
C ALA A 203 6.97 25.57 7.80
N SER A 204 6.30 26.61 8.33
CA SER A 204 4.92 26.51 8.83
C SER A 204 3.90 26.19 7.74
N ASP A 205 4.17 26.58 6.49
CA ASP A 205 3.34 26.34 5.30
C ASP A 205 3.71 25.05 4.54
N GLU A 206 4.75 24.33 4.97
CA GLU A 206 5.26 23.14 4.28
C GLU A 206 4.90 21.85 5.01
N TYR A 207 3.92 21.13 4.49
CA TYR A 207 3.36 19.95 5.13
C TYR A 207 4.02 18.69 4.55
N ILE A 208 4.34 17.71 5.40
CA ILE A 208 5.03 16.49 4.97
C ILE A 208 4.03 15.35 4.75
N GLN A 209 4.08 14.74 3.56
CA GLN A 209 3.39 13.49 3.28
C GLN A 209 4.31 12.30 3.55
N LEU A 210 4.38 11.87 4.81
CA LEU A 210 5.30 10.81 5.25
C LEU A 210 5.02 9.45 4.59
N ARG A 211 3.78 9.20 4.15
CA ARG A 211 3.37 7.97 3.43
C ARG A 211 4.12 7.75 2.12
N GLU A 212 4.58 8.84 1.50
CA GLU A 212 5.29 8.80 0.22
C GLU A 212 6.81 8.88 0.40
N ALA A 213 7.30 8.80 1.65
CA ALA A 213 8.73 8.80 1.91
C ALA A 213 9.39 7.52 1.36
N MET A 214 10.48 7.70 0.61
CA MET A 214 11.28 6.61 0.05
C MET A 214 12.74 6.75 0.50
N LEU A 215 13.31 5.67 1.02
CA LEU A 215 14.73 5.57 1.27
C LEU A 215 15.41 5.05 0.00
N HIS A 216 16.46 5.73 -0.41
CA HIS A 216 17.34 5.33 -1.50
C HIS A 216 18.74 5.09 -0.96
N LEU A 217 19.31 3.93 -1.24
CA LEU A 217 20.64 3.51 -0.79
C LEU A 217 21.45 3.03 -1.99
N VAL A 218 22.67 3.55 -2.10
CA VAL A 218 23.70 2.96 -2.96
C VAL A 218 24.77 2.38 -2.07
N LEU A 219 25.04 1.10 -2.23
CA LEU A 219 26.00 0.38 -1.38
C LEU A 219 26.76 -0.67 -2.18
N GLN A 220 27.80 -1.24 -1.59
CA GLN A 220 28.58 -2.34 -2.18
C GLN A 220 28.82 -3.40 -1.11
N ILE A 221 28.77 -4.68 -1.51
CA ILE A 221 29.18 -5.78 -0.64
C ILE A 221 30.62 -6.14 -1.00
N ASN A 222 31.47 -6.21 0.01
CA ASN A 222 32.88 -6.58 -0.14
C ASN A 222 33.14 -7.91 0.55
N LEU A 223 33.91 -8.78 -0.09
CA LEU A 223 34.31 -10.07 0.46
C LEU A 223 35.76 -10.02 0.93
N HIS A 224 36.00 -10.59 2.10
CA HIS A 224 37.35 -10.85 2.58
C HIS A 224 37.48 -12.33 2.94
N LYS A 225 38.69 -12.87 2.87
CA LYS A 225 38.97 -14.24 3.32
C LYS A 225 39.74 -14.23 4.63
N THR A 226 39.38 -15.13 5.55
CA THR A 226 40.12 -15.37 6.80
C THR A 226 41.59 -15.70 6.53
N ASP A 227 41.83 -16.44 5.46
CA ASP A 227 43.16 -16.96 5.09
C ASP A 227 44.01 -15.90 4.36
N LYS A 228 43.50 -14.68 4.19
CA LYS A 228 44.14 -13.55 3.47
C LYS A 228 44.52 -13.86 2.02
N THR A 229 43.88 -14.86 1.42
CA THR A 229 44.01 -15.15 -0.01
C THR A 229 43.06 -14.28 -0.82
N ASP A 230 43.38 -14.09 -2.10
CA ASP A 230 42.56 -13.29 -3.01
C ASP A 230 41.16 -13.89 -3.17
N VAL A 231 40.18 -13.00 -3.34
CA VAL A 231 38.81 -13.38 -3.65
C VAL A 231 38.73 -13.83 -5.10
N THR A 232 38.12 -14.98 -5.33
CA THR A 232 37.97 -15.58 -6.67
C THR A 232 36.52 -15.50 -7.15
N ALA A 233 36.29 -15.73 -8.45
CA ALA A 233 34.94 -15.76 -9.02
C ALA A 233 34.04 -16.82 -8.37
N LEU A 234 34.60 -17.93 -7.90
CA LEU A 234 33.86 -19.01 -7.24
C LEU A 234 33.41 -18.64 -5.82
N ASP A 235 33.99 -17.63 -5.20
CA ASP A 235 33.58 -17.21 -3.85
C ASP A 235 32.28 -16.41 -3.90
N TRP A 236 32.05 -15.67 -4.99
CA TRP A 236 30.82 -14.89 -5.19
C TRP A 236 29.55 -15.74 -5.36
N SER A 237 29.68 -16.99 -5.81
CA SER A 237 28.55 -17.92 -5.90
C SER A 237 28.18 -18.54 -4.55
N LYS A 238 29.01 -18.35 -3.52
CA LYS A 238 28.80 -18.83 -2.15
C LYS A 238 28.25 -17.76 -1.21
N VAL A 239 27.98 -16.56 -1.70
CA VAL A 239 27.46 -15.47 -0.88
C VAL A 239 26.18 -14.93 -1.51
N CYS A 240 25.15 -14.73 -0.70
CA CYS A 240 23.99 -13.96 -1.13
C CYS A 240 23.47 -13.06 0.01
N PRO A 241 22.88 -11.90 -0.33
CA PRO A 241 22.08 -11.15 0.63
C PRO A 241 20.84 -11.96 1.01
N VAL A 242 20.32 -11.77 2.23
CA VAL A 242 18.99 -12.28 2.62
C VAL A 242 17.90 -11.58 1.81
N ASN A 243 16.72 -12.19 1.78
CA ASN A 243 15.55 -11.63 1.12
C ASN A 243 15.14 -10.27 1.74
N ASN A 244 14.44 -9.43 0.97
CA ASN A 244 14.01 -8.08 1.37
C ASN A 244 15.19 -7.22 1.87
N PHE A 245 16.33 -7.36 1.19
CA PHE A 245 17.65 -6.94 1.63
C PHE A 245 17.72 -5.50 2.16
N MET A 246 17.13 -4.52 1.45
CA MET A 246 17.17 -3.11 1.87
C MET A 246 16.61 -2.90 3.29
N HIS A 247 15.58 -3.66 3.66
CA HIS A 247 14.99 -3.58 4.99
C HIS A 247 15.73 -4.45 6.01
N SER A 248 16.27 -5.59 5.59
CA SER A 248 17.02 -6.51 6.43
C SER A 248 18.33 -5.92 6.96
N ILE A 249 18.90 -4.93 6.25
CA ILE A 249 20.05 -4.14 6.69
C ILE A 249 19.77 -3.41 8.01
N PHE A 250 18.52 -3.07 8.34
CA PHE A 250 18.21 -2.28 9.53
C PHE A 250 17.48 -3.10 10.59
N LYS A 251 17.95 -3.02 11.84
CA LYS A 251 17.29 -3.66 12.98
C LYS A 251 16.19 -2.80 13.59
N GLN A 252 16.35 -1.48 13.48
CA GLN A 252 15.48 -0.50 14.11
C GLN A 252 15.43 0.78 13.27
N ILE A 253 14.24 1.39 13.23
CA ILE A 253 14.00 2.70 12.63
C ILE A 253 13.25 3.53 13.64
N ASP A 254 13.88 4.62 14.08
CA ASP A 254 13.30 5.55 15.04
C ASP A 254 12.85 6.83 14.37
N ILE A 255 11.73 7.36 14.85
CA ILE A 255 11.22 8.66 14.44
C ILE A 255 11.02 9.54 15.66
N GLU A 256 11.62 10.72 15.59
CA GLU A 256 11.41 11.81 16.52
C GLU A 256 10.74 12.97 15.78
N ILE A 257 9.70 13.54 16.38
CA ILE A 257 9.08 14.78 15.91
C ILE A 257 9.31 15.84 16.98
N ASN A 258 9.98 16.93 16.64
CA ASN A 258 10.37 18.00 17.57
C ASN A 258 11.08 17.46 18.83
N GLY A 259 12.01 16.52 18.64
CA GLY A 259 12.77 15.88 19.73
C GLY A 259 11.98 14.85 20.56
N LYS A 260 10.70 14.61 20.26
CA LYS A 260 9.89 13.60 20.95
C LYS A 260 9.85 12.29 20.15
N PRO A 261 10.30 11.16 20.72
CA PRO A 261 10.21 9.87 20.06
C PRO A 261 8.74 9.45 19.90
N ILE A 262 8.39 9.00 18.69
CA ILE A 262 7.04 8.51 18.33
C ILE A 262 7.01 6.99 18.24
N THR A 263 8.10 6.39 17.73
CA THR A 263 8.24 4.94 17.58
C THR A 263 8.68 4.30 18.90
N CYS A 264 8.25 3.06 19.12
CA CYS A 264 8.85 2.22 20.14
C CYS A 264 10.11 1.58 19.57
N ALA A 265 11.24 1.81 20.23
CA ALA A 265 12.59 1.36 19.88
C ALA A 265 12.72 -0.19 19.90
N SER A 266 12.09 -0.87 18.93
CA SER A 266 12.13 -2.32 18.78
C SER A 266 13.15 -2.74 17.74
N GLN A 267 14.01 -3.70 18.08
CA GLN A 267 15.07 -4.25 17.21
C GLN A 267 14.54 -5.32 16.22
N THR A 268 13.23 -5.35 15.98
CA THR A 268 12.54 -6.34 15.12
C THR A 268 12.05 -5.74 13.82
N TYR A 269 12.62 -4.60 13.37
CA TYR A 269 12.20 -3.91 12.15
C TYR A 269 12.29 -4.82 10.92
N ALA A 270 13.40 -5.55 10.74
CA ALA A 270 13.58 -6.44 9.59
C ALA A 270 12.45 -7.47 9.47
N TYR A 271 12.05 -8.11 10.58
CA TYR A 271 10.92 -9.04 10.63
C TYR A 271 9.59 -8.35 10.33
N LYS A 272 9.36 -7.17 10.93
CA LYS A 272 8.16 -6.37 10.67
C LYS A 272 8.04 -6.01 9.19
N ALA A 273 9.12 -5.55 8.57
CA ALA A 273 9.17 -5.21 7.16
C ALA A 273 8.91 -6.45 6.28
N TYR A 274 9.62 -7.55 6.54
CA TYR A 274 9.47 -8.79 5.79
C TYR A 274 8.05 -9.37 5.85
N LEU A 275 7.46 -9.47 7.06
CA LEU A 275 6.10 -9.97 7.24
C LEU A 275 5.06 -9.04 6.60
N ASN A 276 5.23 -7.72 6.71
CA ASN A 276 4.35 -6.78 6.01
C ASN A 276 4.46 -6.93 4.48
N THR A 277 5.65 -7.19 3.95
CA THR A 277 5.87 -7.42 2.52
C THR A 277 5.19 -8.72 2.06
N ILE A 278 5.35 -9.81 2.81
CA ILE A 278 4.74 -11.11 2.46
C ILE A 278 3.21 -11.06 2.53
N LEU A 279 2.67 -10.51 3.63
CA LEU A 279 1.24 -10.56 3.94
C LEU A 279 0.45 -9.42 3.27
N GLY A 280 1.11 -8.31 2.95
CA GLY A 280 0.47 -7.07 2.49
C GLY A 280 0.47 -6.85 0.97
N PHE A 281 1.34 -7.51 0.22
CA PHE A 281 1.49 -7.29 -1.23
C PHE A 281 1.05 -8.50 -2.06
N SER A 282 0.49 -8.21 -3.24
CA SER A 282 0.12 -9.20 -4.25
C SER A 282 1.36 -9.77 -4.96
N ASP A 283 1.17 -10.87 -5.67
CA ASP A 283 2.24 -11.49 -6.48
C ASP A 283 2.85 -10.52 -7.50
N ASP A 284 1.99 -9.75 -8.20
CA ASP A 284 2.43 -8.76 -9.19
C ASP A 284 3.37 -7.72 -8.57
N ALA A 285 3.08 -7.25 -7.36
CA ALA A 285 3.91 -6.28 -6.66
C ALA A 285 5.25 -6.88 -6.21
N LYS A 286 5.22 -8.14 -5.75
CA LYS A 286 6.40 -8.92 -5.33
C LYS A 286 7.36 -9.15 -6.51
N ASN A 287 6.82 -9.44 -7.68
CA ASN A 287 7.59 -9.71 -8.90
C ASN A 287 7.97 -8.45 -9.69
N SER A 288 7.50 -7.26 -9.28
CA SER A 288 7.79 -5.99 -9.95
C SER A 288 8.44 -4.97 -9.02
N GLN A 289 7.68 -4.07 -8.40
CA GLN A 289 8.21 -2.94 -7.64
C GLN A 289 9.09 -3.35 -6.44
N LEU A 290 8.84 -4.52 -5.83
CA LEU A 290 9.61 -4.97 -4.67
C LEU A 290 11.00 -5.50 -5.03
N SER A 291 11.30 -5.69 -6.32
CA SER A 291 12.69 -5.89 -6.78
C SER A 291 13.61 -4.72 -6.40
N GLY A 292 13.07 -3.50 -6.24
CA GLY A 292 13.83 -2.32 -5.79
C GLY A 292 14.38 -2.42 -4.37
N VAL A 293 13.87 -3.35 -3.56
CA VAL A 293 14.41 -3.67 -2.22
C VAL A 293 15.08 -5.04 -2.16
N ILE A 294 15.31 -5.68 -3.32
CA ILE A 294 15.72 -7.09 -3.48
C ILE A 294 14.81 -8.00 -2.66
N TYR A 295 13.51 -7.88 -2.91
CA TYR A 295 12.56 -8.94 -2.54
C TYR A 295 12.42 -9.92 -3.70
N GLU A 296 12.56 -11.21 -3.42
CA GLU A 296 12.30 -12.28 -4.38
C GLU A 296 11.50 -13.40 -3.69
N SER A 297 10.62 -14.06 -4.42
CA SER A 297 9.90 -15.22 -3.89
C SER A 297 10.90 -16.39 -3.76
N ASP A 298 11.16 -16.83 -2.53
CA ASP A 298 12.02 -17.99 -2.28
C ASP A 298 11.22 -19.28 -2.54
N ASP A 299 11.49 -19.94 -3.66
CA ASP A 299 10.87 -21.23 -4.03
C ASP A 299 11.60 -22.44 -3.44
N SER A 300 12.76 -22.24 -2.77
CA SER A 300 13.50 -23.35 -2.19
C SER A 300 12.83 -23.87 -0.92
N THR A 301 12.82 -25.20 -0.77
CA THR A 301 12.46 -25.87 0.49
C THR A 301 13.48 -25.64 1.60
N ASP A 302 14.71 -25.25 1.23
CA ASP A 302 15.79 -24.93 2.16
C ASP A 302 16.27 -23.50 1.91
N LYS A 303 15.78 -22.57 2.72
CA LYS A 303 16.10 -21.13 2.65
C LYS A 303 17.44 -20.79 3.29
N ASP A 304 18.12 -21.75 3.94
CA ASP A 304 19.47 -21.55 4.49
C ASP A 304 20.54 -21.65 3.36
N LYS A 305 20.17 -22.14 2.17
CA LYS A 305 21.06 -22.20 1.01
C LYS A 305 21.23 -20.84 0.33
N VAL A 306 22.39 -20.66 -0.28
CA VAL A 306 22.69 -19.51 -1.13
C VAL A 306 21.77 -19.53 -2.35
N VAL A 307 21.07 -18.41 -2.57
CA VAL A 307 20.19 -18.24 -3.73
C VAL A 307 20.94 -17.52 -4.83
N SER A 308 21.05 -18.18 -6.00
CA SER A 308 21.81 -17.67 -7.15
C SER A 308 21.27 -16.36 -7.72
N ALA A 309 19.95 -16.17 -7.72
CA ALA A 309 19.32 -14.92 -8.14
C ALA A 309 19.76 -13.74 -7.24
N ARG A 310 19.76 -13.95 -5.92
CA ARG A 310 20.24 -12.96 -4.94
C ARG A 310 21.75 -12.74 -5.02
N SER A 311 22.55 -13.79 -5.26
CA SER A 311 24.01 -13.65 -5.43
C SER A 311 24.34 -12.82 -6.68
N ALA A 312 23.56 -12.96 -7.76
CA ALA A 312 23.78 -12.23 -9.01
C ALA A 312 23.66 -10.69 -8.87
N TYR A 313 22.93 -10.18 -7.88
CA TYR A 313 22.91 -8.73 -7.60
C TYR A 313 24.27 -8.23 -7.14
N ILE A 314 24.99 -9.03 -6.35
CA ILE A 314 26.21 -8.61 -5.65
C ILE A 314 27.49 -8.95 -6.42
N THR A 315 27.44 -9.95 -7.30
CA THR A 315 28.60 -10.39 -8.09
C THR A 315 29.07 -9.27 -9.03
N PRO A 316 30.35 -8.86 -8.95
CA PRO A 316 30.92 -7.88 -9.87
C PRO A 316 31.10 -8.48 -11.27
N THR A 317 31.02 -7.63 -12.31
CA THR A 317 31.28 -8.06 -13.71
C THR A 317 32.73 -8.52 -13.89
N THR A 318 33.66 -7.85 -13.21
CA THR A 318 35.08 -8.19 -13.19
C THR A 318 35.49 -8.36 -11.73
N VAL A 319 35.98 -9.54 -11.38
CA VAL A 319 36.44 -9.84 -10.01
C VAL A 319 37.77 -9.14 -9.78
N SER A 320 37.82 -8.24 -8.79
CA SER A 320 39.08 -7.68 -8.31
C SER A 320 39.66 -8.56 -7.19
N ALA A 321 40.99 -8.59 -7.08
CA ALA A 321 41.67 -9.26 -5.96
C ALA A 321 41.24 -8.67 -4.60
N ASP A 322 40.93 -7.36 -4.57
CA ASP A 322 40.46 -6.62 -3.39
C ASP A 322 39.07 -7.04 -2.88
N GLY A 323 38.37 -7.94 -3.57
CA GLY A 323 37.09 -8.47 -3.12
C GLY A 323 35.93 -7.48 -3.20
N MET A 324 36.05 -6.42 -3.99
CA MET A 324 35.01 -5.40 -4.15
C MET A 324 33.86 -5.92 -5.03
N GLY A 325 32.63 -5.86 -4.52
CA GLY A 325 31.45 -6.35 -5.24
C GLY A 325 30.85 -5.35 -6.22
N LYS A 326 29.69 -5.68 -6.75
CA LYS A 326 28.91 -4.75 -7.57
C LYS A 326 28.25 -3.68 -6.70
N LYS A 327 28.17 -2.45 -7.21
CA LYS A 327 27.37 -1.39 -6.60
C LYS A 327 25.88 -1.73 -6.76
N LEU A 328 25.19 -1.79 -5.64
CA LEU A 328 23.75 -1.99 -5.54
C LEU A 328 23.05 -0.65 -5.44
N ASP A 329 21.97 -0.49 -6.17
CA ASP A 329 21.06 0.65 -6.11
C ASP A 329 19.70 0.14 -5.61
N LEU A 330 19.30 0.59 -4.42
CA LEU A 330 18.13 0.12 -3.70
C LEU A 330 17.22 1.29 -3.37
N MET A 331 15.92 1.12 -3.58
CA MET A 331 14.93 2.12 -3.20
C MET A 331 13.61 1.50 -2.75
N GLY A 332 13.11 1.97 -1.60
CA GLY A 332 11.89 1.42 -1.01
C GLY A 332 11.25 2.31 0.03
N LYS A 333 9.98 2.03 0.35
CA LYS A 333 9.25 2.72 1.42
C LYS A 333 9.63 2.14 2.77
N LEU A 334 9.82 3.00 3.76
CA LEU A 334 10.09 2.56 5.13
C LEU A 334 8.82 2.01 5.81
N HIS A 335 8.94 0.87 6.50
CA HIS A 335 7.82 0.23 7.21
C HIS A 335 7.58 0.85 8.60
N ILE A 336 7.24 2.13 8.60
CA ILE A 336 6.93 2.91 9.79
C ILE A 336 5.41 3.00 9.96
N ASP A 337 4.92 2.82 11.19
CA ASP A 337 3.47 2.90 11.48
C ASP A 337 2.88 4.27 11.15
N LEU A 338 3.59 5.37 11.48
CA LEU A 338 3.19 6.74 11.13
C LEU A 338 3.21 7.00 9.61
N ALA A 339 3.97 6.25 8.82
CA ALA A 339 3.94 6.36 7.36
C ALA A 339 2.71 5.67 6.75
N THR A 340 1.98 4.85 7.51
CA THR A 340 0.77 4.18 6.99
C THR A 340 -0.45 5.12 6.97
N GLN A 341 -0.51 6.11 7.86
CA GLN A 341 -1.62 7.06 7.92
C GLN A 341 -1.55 8.08 6.76
N GLY A 342 -2.70 8.64 6.37
CA GLY A 342 -2.85 9.40 5.12
C GLY A 342 -2.92 10.92 5.28
N ARG A 343 -2.79 11.42 6.51
CA ARG A 343 -2.79 12.84 6.84
C ARG A 343 -1.36 13.37 6.71
N ALA A 344 -1.22 14.56 6.15
CA ALA A 344 0.07 15.23 6.13
C ALA A 344 0.45 15.66 7.55
N ILE A 345 1.72 15.51 7.90
CA ILE A 345 2.28 16.09 9.13
C ILE A 345 2.27 17.61 8.96
N LEU A 346 1.76 18.32 9.97
CA LEU A 346 1.69 19.78 9.96
C LEU A 346 3.09 20.38 9.76
N GLY A 347 3.14 21.50 9.04
CA GLY A 347 4.35 22.30 8.91
C GLY A 347 4.84 22.86 10.25
N GLY A 348 6.06 23.37 10.27
CA GLY A 348 6.74 23.87 11.47
C GLY A 348 7.23 22.77 12.43
N SER A 349 7.21 21.50 11.98
CA SER A 349 7.70 20.37 12.75
C SER A 349 9.01 19.83 12.15
N GLN A 350 10.01 19.62 12.99
CA GLN A 350 11.23 18.91 12.62
C GLN A 350 10.98 17.41 12.77
N ILE A 351 11.21 16.65 11.70
CA ILE A 351 11.14 15.18 11.71
C ILE A 351 12.56 14.65 11.60
N LYS A 352 12.97 13.84 12.57
CA LYS A 352 14.24 13.12 12.53
C LYS A 352 13.95 11.64 12.39
N ILE A 353 14.61 11.01 11.42
CA ILE A 353 14.53 9.56 11.17
C ILE A 353 15.92 8.98 11.36
N THR A 354 16.05 8.04 12.29
CA THR A 354 17.32 7.38 12.60
C THR A 354 17.21 5.90 12.26
N LEU A 355 18.07 5.43 11.35
CA LEU A 355 18.16 4.05 10.90
C LEU A 355 19.33 3.37 11.60
N ILE A 356 19.08 2.30 12.33
CA ILE A 356 20.12 1.55 13.04
C ILE A 356 20.38 0.25 12.28
N PRO A 357 21.60 0.02 11.78
CA PRO A 357 21.93 -1.20 11.03
C PRO A 357 21.91 -2.45 11.91
N ASN A 358 21.65 -3.60 11.28
CA ASN A 358 21.85 -4.95 11.79
C ASN A 358 23.33 -5.35 11.69
N ASP A 359 23.70 -6.44 12.36
CA ASP A 359 24.98 -7.11 12.08
C ASP A 359 24.95 -7.73 10.68
N PRO A 360 26.02 -7.61 9.86
CA PRO A 360 26.14 -8.30 8.57
C PRO A 360 25.75 -9.78 8.58
N LYS A 361 25.98 -10.50 9.70
CA LYS A 361 25.60 -11.92 9.86
C LYS A 361 24.10 -12.16 9.79
N PHE A 362 23.28 -11.13 10.03
CA PHE A 362 21.83 -11.22 9.93
C PHE A 362 21.35 -11.16 8.48
N TYR A 363 21.96 -10.30 7.67
CA TYR A 363 21.46 -9.98 6.33
C TYR A 363 22.33 -10.46 5.16
N LEU A 364 23.47 -11.09 5.43
CA LEU A 364 24.32 -11.77 4.45
C LEU A 364 24.40 -13.26 4.82
N GLN A 365 24.44 -14.11 3.80
CA GLN A 365 24.51 -15.56 3.98
C GLN A 365 25.68 -16.13 3.20
N THR A 366 26.46 -16.98 3.85
CA THR A 366 27.46 -17.84 3.24
C THR A 366 27.68 -19.13 4.05
N PRO A 367 27.71 -20.31 3.40
CA PRO A 367 28.05 -21.56 4.05
C PRO A 367 29.57 -21.72 4.25
N ASP A 368 30.38 -20.86 3.61
CA ASP A 368 31.83 -20.95 3.65
C ASP A 368 32.37 -20.04 4.76
N ALA A 369 32.79 -20.65 5.87
CA ALA A 369 33.33 -19.93 7.02
C ALA A 369 34.59 -19.12 6.72
N LYS A 370 35.25 -19.37 5.58
CA LYS A 370 36.42 -18.60 5.15
C LYS A 370 36.05 -17.23 4.61
N ILE A 371 34.82 -17.05 4.12
CA ILE A 371 34.36 -15.82 3.50
C ILE A 371 33.70 -14.93 4.56
N ILE A 372 34.23 -13.72 4.72
CA ILE A 372 33.69 -12.68 5.60
C ILE A 372 33.12 -11.57 4.71
N PRO A 373 31.80 -11.55 4.50
CA PRO A 373 31.16 -10.50 3.74
C PRO A 373 30.94 -9.26 4.61
N SER A 374 31.11 -8.08 4.02
CA SER A 374 30.91 -6.77 4.65
C SER A 374 30.14 -5.84 3.71
N VAL A 375 29.55 -4.78 4.24
CA VAL A 375 28.83 -3.77 3.45
C VAL A 375 29.51 -2.42 3.58
N THR A 376 29.64 -1.70 2.48
CA THR A 376 30.06 -0.30 2.45
C THR A 376 28.92 0.55 1.87
N PHE A 377 28.47 1.54 2.63
CA PHE A 377 27.50 2.51 2.15
C PHE A 377 28.20 3.58 1.31
N LEU A 378 27.78 3.75 0.05
CA LEU A 378 28.33 4.75 -0.86
C LEU A 378 27.49 6.01 -0.89
N ASN A 379 26.16 5.86 -0.84
CA ASN A 379 25.22 6.97 -0.79
C ASN A 379 23.96 6.56 -0.02
N ALA A 380 23.37 7.51 0.70
CA ALA A 380 22.04 7.36 1.27
C ALA A 380 21.28 8.67 1.09
N SER A 381 20.04 8.57 0.65
CA SER A 381 19.16 9.72 0.47
C SER A 381 17.74 9.34 0.88
N LEU A 382 17.09 10.21 1.64
CA LEU A 382 15.68 10.08 1.97
C LEU A 382 14.89 11.07 1.11
N PHE A 383 14.00 10.55 0.28
CA PHE A 383 13.09 11.35 -0.52
C PHE A 383 11.76 11.54 0.20
N VAL A 384 11.30 12.78 0.29
CA VAL A 384 10.06 13.14 1.01
C VAL A 384 9.23 14.07 0.16
N HIS A 385 7.92 13.81 0.13
CA HIS A 385 6.96 14.68 -0.54
C HIS A 385 6.50 15.81 0.40
N ARG A 386 6.73 17.05 -0.02
CA ARG A 386 6.40 18.29 0.68
C ARG A 386 5.29 19.00 -0.08
N SER A 387 4.24 19.37 0.63
CA SER A 387 3.12 20.11 0.09
C SER A 387 3.10 21.50 0.70
N LYS A 388 3.32 22.52 -0.13
CA LYS A 388 3.10 23.92 0.25
C LYS A 388 1.60 24.18 0.28
N VAL A 389 1.10 24.45 1.47
CA VAL A 389 -0.30 24.68 1.76
C VAL A 389 -0.62 26.17 1.61
N SER A 390 -1.83 26.51 1.16
CA SER A 390 -2.24 27.91 1.04
C SER A 390 -2.34 28.59 2.41
N ASN A 391 -2.03 29.89 2.46
CA ASN A 391 -2.09 30.69 3.69
C ASN A 391 -3.45 30.63 4.39
N ALA A 392 -4.55 30.45 3.64
CA ALA A 392 -5.87 30.28 4.19
C ALA A 392 -5.97 29.00 5.05
N ILE A 393 -5.37 27.89 4.63
CA ILE A 393 -5.45 26.66 5.42
C ILE A 393 -4.49 26.72 6.60
N GLU A 394 -3.30 27.30 6.41
CA GLU A 394 -2.36 27.51 7.51
C GLU A 394 -2.98 28.34 8.64
N THR A 395 -3.57 29.50 8.32
CA THR A 395 -4.26 30.35 9.30
C THR A 395 -5.41 29.60 9.98
N ALA A 396 -6.19 28.82 9.23
CA ALA A 396 -7.29 28.05 9.79
C ALA A 396 -6.82 26.93 10.73
N HIS A 397 -5.72 26.25 10.42
CA HIS A 397 -5.12 25.25 11.29
C HIS A 397 -4.53 25.87 12.56
N ASN A 398 -3.87 27.02 12.46
CA ASN A 398 -3.34 27.73 13.64
C ASN A 398 -4.47 28.11 14.61
N ILE A 399 -5.57 28.67 14.10
CA ILE A 399 -6.76 28.95 14.93
C ILE A 399 -7.34 27.66 15.52
N ALA A 400 -7.41 26.57 14.74
CA ALA A 400 -7.93 25.30 15.25
C ALA A 400 -7.03 24.68 16.33
N LEU A 401 -5.71 24.89 16.26
CA LEU A 401 -4.75 24.42 17.26
C LEU A 401 -4.95 25.11 18.62
N ASP A 402 -5.41 26.36 18.64
CA ASP A 402 -5.80 27.06 19.87
C ASP A 402 -7.00 26.40 20.57
N HIS A 403 -7.85 25.72 19.79
CA HIS A 403 -9.03 25.02 20.30
C HIS A 403 -8.79 23.54 20.62
N GLY A 404 -7.77 22.91 20.05
CA GLY A 404 -7.50 21.49 20.28
C GLY A 404 -6.35 20.91 19.47
N THR A 405 -5.82 19.77 19.92
CA THR A 405 -4.67 19.10 19.31
C THR A 405 -5.06 18.35 18.02
N VAL A 406 -4.17 18.38 17.02
CA VAL A 406 -4.30 17.51 15.84
C VAL A 406 -4.09 16.04 16.20
N LYS A 407 -4.91 15.17 15.60
CA LYS A 407 -4.88 13.71 15.83
C LYS A 407 -4.39 12.99 14.58
N TYR A 408 -3.41 12.10 14.72
CA TYR A 408 -2.89 11.24 13.65
C TYR A 408 -3.24 9.78 13.93
N PRO A 409 -4.33 9.23 13.35
CA PRO A 409 -4.69 7.83 13.56
C PRO A 409 -3.79 6.94 12.72
N TYR A 410 -3.11 5.98 13.34
CA TYR A 410 -2.33 4.96 12.65
C TYR A 410 -2.59 3.57 13.26
N VAL A 411 -2.28 2.52 12.51
CA VAL A 411 -2.31 1.14 13.00
C VAL A 411 -0.89 0.77 13.42
N ARG A 412 -0.75 0.23 14.63
CA ARG A 412 0.55 -0.17 15.17
C ARG A 412 0.81 -1.64 14.84
N ASN A 413 1.91 -1.89 14.15
CA ASN A 413 2.37 -3.25 13.84
C ASN A 413 3.56 -3.57 14.74
N GLU A 414 3.41 -4.55 15.63
CA GLU A 414 4.44 -4.98 16.58
C GLU A 414 4.85 -6.42 16.34
N VAL A 415 6.16 -6.67 16.45
CA VAL A 415 6.72 -8.02 16.48
C VAL A 415 7.32 -8.24 17.86
N LYS A 416 6.77 -9.22 18.59
CA LYS A 416 7.28 -9.68 19.88
C LYS A 416 7.89 -11.06 19.70
N SER A 417 9.09 -11.26 20.22
CA SER A 417 9.78 -12.54 20.21
C SER A 417 9.72 -13.20 21.58
N PHE A 418 9.59 -14.53 21.58
CA PHE A 418 9.65 -15.37 22.78
C PHE A 418 10.54 -16.57 22.48
N ASN A 419 11.35 -16.98 23.46
CA ASN A 419 12.25 -18.11 23.31
C ASN A 419 11.60 -19.37 23.90
N ILE A 420 11.61 -20.45 23.13
CA ILE A 420 11.17 -21.78 23.57
C ILE A 420 12.40 -22.69 23.51
N SER A 421 12.72 -23.37 24.61
CA SER A 421 13.85 -24.29 24.68
C SER A 421 13.59 -25.58 23.90
N SER A 422 14.63 -26.12 23.27
CA SER A 422 14.58 -27.43 22.62
C SER A 422 14.15 -28.52 23.60
N GLY A 423 13.34 -29.48 23.13
CA GLY A 423 12.79 -30.56 23.95
C GLY A 423 11.51 -30.22 24.72
N THR A 424 11.04 -28.96 24.66
CA THR A 424 9.76 -28.56 25.27
C THR A 424 8.58 -29.14 24.51
N LEU A 425 7.74 -29.93 25.18
CA LEU A 425 6.53 -30.52 24.60
C LEU A 425 5.33 -29.56 24.59
N SER A 426 5.24 -28.67 25.57
CA SER A 426 4.17 -27.68 25.71
C SER A 426 4.73 -26.38 26.26
N ALA A 427 4.40 -25.27 25.62
CA ALA A 427 4.81 -23.94 26.03
C ALA A 427 3.58 -23.03 26.11
N ASN A 428 3.36 -22.43 27.29
CA ASN A 428 2.35 -21.40 27.50
C ASN A 428 3.06 -20.07 27.68
N ILE A 429 2.67 -19.06 26.91
CA ILE A 429 3.24 -17.71 26.97
C ILE A 429 2.15 -16.79 27.49
N ASP A 430 2.27 -16.42 28.76
CA ASP A 430 1.32 -15.52 29.40
C ASP A 430 1.65 -14.06 29.10
N ASN A 431 0.62 -13.21 29.15
CA ASN A 431 0.76 -11.75 28.99
C ASN A 431 1.48 -11.30 27.72
N VAL A 432 1.30 -12.03 26.60
CA VAL A 432 1.91 -11.70 25.29
C VAL A 432 1.66 -10.24 24.91
N ILE A 433 0.44 -9.75 25.10
CA ILE A 433 0.06 -8.35 24.91
C ILE A 433 -0.74 -7.87 26.11
N SER A 434 -0.37 -6.71 26.63
CA SER A 434 -1.09 -6.01 27.70
C SER A 434 -1.63 -4.68 27.16
N GLY A 435 -2.86 -4.32 27.53
CA GLY A 435 -3.49 -3.08 27.09
C GLY A 435 -4.30 -3.23 25.80
N VAL A 436 -3.94 -2.48 24.76
CA VAL A 436 -4.71 -2.47 23.50
C VAL A 436 -4.52 -3.79 22.77
N LEU A 437 -5.59 -4.60 22.73
CA LEU A 437 -5.58 -5.89 22.04
C LEU A 437 -5.43 -5.71 20.52
N PRO A 438 -4.64 -6.58 19.86
CA PRO A 438 -4.46 -6.53 18.43
C PRO A 438 -5.72 -6.99 17.71
N ARG A 439 -5.94 -6.48 16.50
CA ARG A 439 -7.04 -6.96 15.64
C ARG A 439 -6.71 -8.30 14.97
N ARG A 440 -5.42 -8.61 14.82
CA ARG A 440 -4.88 -9.78 14.12
C ARG A 440 -3.58 -10.20 14.78
N VAL A 441 -3.38 -11.51 14.92
CA VAL A 441 -2.14 -12.09 15.44
C VAL A 441 -1.64 -13.10 14.43
N PHE A 442 -0.36 -12.98 14.08
CA PHE A 442 0.34 -13.96 13.26
C PHE A 442 1.44 -14.57 14.12
N VAL A 443 1.55 -15.89 14.10
CA VAL A 443 2.58 -16.63 14.83
C VAL A 443 3.48 -17.29 13.81
N ALA A 444 4.78 -17.11 13.98
CA ALA A 444 5.82 -17.75 13.19
C ALA A 444 6.94 -18.19 14.12
N PHE A 445 7.64 -19.26 13.75
CA PHE A 445 8.77 -19.77 14.51
C PHE A 445 10.02 -19.76 13.66
N VAL A 446 11.16 -19.52 14.30
CA VAL A 446 12.47 -19.46 13.66
C VAL A 446 13.50 -20.01 14.64
N GLU A 447 14.60 -20.58 14.13
CA GLU A 447 15.72 -20.99 14.98
C GLU A 447 16.34 -19.77 15.66
N ASN A 448 16.74 -19.89 16.94
CA ASN A 448 17.33 -18.77 17.68
C ASN A 448 18.61 -18.24 17.01
N LYS A 449 19.43 -19.13 16.41
CA LYS A 449 20.61 -18.73 15.63
C LYS A 449 20.25 -17.83 14.44
N SER A 450 19.19 -18.18 13.70
CA SER A 450 18.66 -17.36 12.62
C SER A 450 18.09 -16.02 13.12
N PHE A 451 17.45 -16.00 14.30
CA PHE A 451 16.89 -14.77 14.87
C PHE A 451 17.98 -13.75 15.24
N ILE A 452 19.07 -14.21 15.84
CA ILE A 452 20.21 -13.36 16.23
C ILE A 452 21.04 -12.97 14.99
N GLY A 453 21.19 -13.88 14.03
CA GLY A 453 22.00 -13.73 12.82
C GLY A 453 23.21 -14.68 12.83
N ASP A 454 23.34 -15.47 11.76
CA ASP A 454 24.43 -16.41 11.54
C ASP A 454 24.61 -16.55 10.02
N LEU A 455 25.86 -16.52 9.53
CA LEU A 455 26.14 -16.52 8.09
C LEU A 455 25.62 -17.77 7.38
N SER A 456 25.53 -18.91 8.08
CA SER A 456 25.03 -20.16 7.51
C SER A 456 23.51 -20.29 7.52
N LYS A 457 22.80 -19.30 8.09
CA LYS A 457 21.37 -19.36 8.38
C LYS A 457 20.61 -18.20 7.78
N ASN A 458 19.30 -18.39 7.58
CA ASN A 458 18.43 -17.33 7.10
C ASN A 458 17.47 -16.89 8.23
N PRO A 459 17.39 -15.60 8.58
CA PRO A 459 16.40 -15.11 9.55
C PRO A 459 14.95 -15.30 9.09
N PHE A 460 14.72 -15.41 7.78
CA PHE A 460 13.38 -15.56 7.20
C PHE A 460 13.02 -17.01 6.85
N ASN A 461 13.83 -17.98 7.31
CA ASN A 461 13.50 -19.39 7.24
C ASN A 461 12.60 -19.78 8.41
N PHE A 462 11.33 -19.40 8.28
CA PHE A 462 10.29 -19.79 9.24
C PHE A 462 10.04 -21.30 9.14
N LYS A 463 10.00 -21.99 10.28
CA LYS A 463 9.76 -23.43 10.35
C LYS A 463 8.52 -23.71 11.19
N HIS A 464 7.83 -24.80 10.91
CA HIS A 464 6.66 -25.20 11.70
C HIS A 464 7.04 -26.00 12.97
N PHE A 465 8.27 -26.53 13.07
CA PHE A 465 8.78 -27.35 14.19
C PHE A 465 7.81 -28.46 14.64
N ASN A 466 7.03 -29.02 13.71
CA ASN A 466 6.01 -30.04 13.99
C ASN A 466 4.98 -29.65 15.06
N VAL A 467 4.68 -28.35 15.21
CA VAL A 467 3.61 -27.89 16.11
C VAL A 467 2.31 -28.58 15.73
N ASN A 468 1.70 -29.30 16.68
CA ASN A 468 0.47 -30.06 16.45
C ASN A 468 -0.75 -29.47 17.17
N TYR A 469 -0.56 -28.43 17.99
CA TYR A 469 -1.59 -27.75 18.75
C TYR A 469 -1.22 -26.28 18.95
N ILE A 470 -2.11 -25.35 18.61
CA ILE A 470 -1.96 -23.93 18.93
C ILE A 470 -3.31 -23.26 19.20
N SER A 471 -3.36 -22.47 20.26
CA SER A 471 -4.53 -21.66 20.65
C SER A 471 -4.06 -20.37 21.31
N CYS A 472 -4.80 -19.29 21.09
CA CYS A 472 -4.63 -18.02 21.79
C CYS A 472 -5.75 -17.85 22.82
N PHE A 473 -5.49 -17.13 23.90
CA PHE A 473 -6.50 -16.78 24.90
C PHE A 473 -6.61 -15.26 24.99
N THR A 474 -7.83 -14.76 24.89
CA THR A 474 -8.17 -13.34 25.08
C THR A 474 -9.11 -13.24 26.27
N ASP A 475 -8.65 -12.63 27.36
CA ASP A 475 -9.43 -12.47 28.61
C ASP A 475 -10.04 -13.80 29.12
N GLY A 476 -9.26 -14.88 29.05
CA GLY A 476 -9.69 -16.24 29.43
C GLY A 476 -10.56 -16.97 28.40
N VAL A 477 -10.97 -16.30 27.32
CA VAL A 477 -11.72 -16.92 26.22
C VAL A 477 -10.76 -17.41 25.14
N GLN A 478 -10.89 -18.67 24.75
CA GLN A 478 -10.05 -19.28 23.73
C GLN A 478 -10.41 -18.78 22.32
N PHE A 479 -9.39 -18.43 21.54
CA PHE A 479 -9.47 -18.07 20.13
C PHE A 479 -8.36 -18.78 19.32
N PRO A 480 -8.67 -19.47 18.21
CA PRO A 480 -10.00 -19.82 17.72
C PRO A 480 -10.78 -20.73 18.71
N SER A 481 -12.12 -20.74 18.59
CA SER A 481 -13.00 -21.53 19.47
C SER A 481 -12.70 -23.02 19.44
N LYS A 482 -12.30 -23.54 18.27
CA LYS A 482 -11.64 -24.84 18.13
C LYS A 482 -10.16 -24.58 17.90
N PRO A 483 -9.26 -25.12 18.73
CA PRO A 483 -7.84 -24.91 18.57
C PRO A 483 -7.35 -25.44 17.22
N TYR A 484 -6.27 -24.85 16.72
CA TYR A 484 -5.62 -25.32 15.52
C TYR A 484 -4.81 -26.58 15.85
N THR A 485 -4.96 -27.59 15.00
CA THR A 485 -4.34 -28.92 15.20
C THR A 485 -3.77 -29.43 13.88
N PRO A 486 -2.78 -28.73 13.30
CA PRO A 486 -2.22 -29.11 12.01
C PRO A 486 -1.42 -30.41 12.11
N ASN A 487 -1.54 -31.28 11.11
CA ASN A 487 -0.66 -32.43 10.93
C ASN A 487 0.17 -32.22 9.66
N PHE A 488 1.43 -31.81 9.83
CA PHE A 488 2.33 -31.52 8.71
C PHE A 488 2.79 -32.79 7.97
N SER A 489 2.94 -33.93 8.66
CA SER A 489 3.35 -35.21 8.06
C SER A 489 2.32 -35.80 7.10
N GLU A 490 1.03 -35.68 7.43
CA GLU A 490 -0.08 -36.16 6.57
C GLU A 490 -0.64 -35.06 5.66
N GLU A 491 0.01 -33.90 5.64
CA GLU A 491 -0.44 -32.69 4.96
C GLU A 491 -1.81 -32.15 5.42
N LEU A 492 -2.35 -32.54 6.59
CA LEU A 492 -3.66 -32.11 7.08
C LEU A 492 -3.58 -30.79 7.87
N TYR A 493 -3.50 -29.67 7.15
CA TYR A 493 -3.40 -28.32 7.74
C TYR A 493 -4.19 -27.23 6.96
N VAL A 494 -5.14 -27.65 6.10
CA VAL A 494 -5.88 -26.72 5.22
C VAL A 494 -6.69 -25.70 6.00
N ARG A 495 -7.26 -26.07 7.14
CA ARG A 495 -8.10 -25.18 7.95
C ARG A 495 -7.26 -24.02 8.49
N GLU A 496 -6.08 -24.34 9.00
CA GLU A 496 -5.09 -23.40 9.52
C GLU A 496 -4.59 -22.47 8.40
N TYR A 497 -4.29 -23.03 7.23
CA TYR A 497 -3.94 -22.25 6.03
C TYR A 497 -5.06 -21.30 5.60
N MET A 498 -6.32 -21.75 5.55
CA MET A 498 -7.46 -20.87 5.21
C MET A 498 -7.69 -19.77 6.26
N GLY A 499 -7.41 -20.07 7.54
CA GLY A 499 -7.46 -19.10 8.63
C GLY A 499 -6.55 -17.88 8.40
N LEU A 500 -5.44 -18.02 7.65
CA LEU A 500 -4.59 -16.91 7.24
C LEU A 500 -5.35 -15.90 6.36
N PHE A 501 -6.05 -16.39 5.33
CA PHE A 501 -6.81 -15.56 4.39
C PHE A 501 -8.05 -14.96 5.06
N GLU A 502 -8.67 -15.69 5.98
CA GLU A 502 -9.75 -15.18 6.81
C GLU A 502 -9.28 -14.01 7.67
N ALA A 503 -8.16 -14.17 8.39
CA ALA A 503 -7.59 -13.12 9.22
C ALA A 503 -7.24 -11.87 8.42
N LEU A 504 -6.80 -12.03 7.17
CA LEU A 504 -6.47 -10.92 6.27
C LEU A 504 -7.68 -10.30 5.54
N ASN A 505 -8.88 -10.90 5.65
CA ASN A 505 -10.08 -10.56 4.89
C ASN A 505 -9.89 -10.70 3.36
N GLN A 506 -9.17 -11.74 2.94
CA GLN A 506 -8.80 -11.98 1.54
C GLN A 506 -9.52 -13.19 0.90
N LEU A 507 -10.43 -13.86 1.62
CA LEU A 507 -11.13 -15.05 1.10
C LEU A 507 -12.00 -14.78 -0.15
N THR A 508 -12.49 -13.56 -0.32
CA THR A 508 -13.42 -13.19 -1.40
C THR A 508 -12.79 -12.27 -2.45
N THR A 509 -11.52 -11.93 -2.31
CA THR A 509 -10.82 -10.98 -3.18
C THR A 509 -10.05 -11.72 -4.28
N ASP A 510 -10.06 -11.18 -5.51
CA ASP A 510 -9.30 -11.78 -6.62
C ASP A 510 -7.78 -11.58 -6.49
N SER A 511 -7.37 -10.46 -5.89
CA SER A 511 -5.97 -10.19 -5.56
C SER A 511 -5.72 -10.55 -4.10
N VAL A 512 -4.90 -11.57 -3.88
CA VAL A 512 -4.56 -12.11 -2.56
C VAL A 512 -3.05 -12.19 -2.38
N LEU A 513 -2.63 -12.45 -1.15
CA LEU A 513 -1.25 -12.78 -0.84
C LEU A 513 -0.77 -13.96 -1.69
N CYS A 514 0.46 -13.85 -2.22
CA CYS A 514 1.12 -14.95 -2.91
C CYS A 514 1.83 -15.86 -1.89
N LEU A 515 1.10 -16.83 -1.35
CA LEU A 515 1.62 -17.91 -0.51
C LEU A 515 0.74 -19.12 -0.77
N ASN A 516 1.31 -20.16 -1.36
CA ASN A 516 0.57 -21.39 -1.61
C ASN A 516 0.60 -22.30 -0.38
N ARG A 517 -0.26 -23.33 -0.37
CA ARG A 517 -0.39 -24.27 0.75
C ARG A 517 0.94 -24.93 1.15
N LYS A 518 1.78 -25.31 0.18
CA LYS A 518 3.08 -25.96 0.44
C LYS A 518 4.08 -24.98 1.06
N ALA A 519 4.15 -23.77 0.52
CA ALA A 519 5.01 -22.70 1.02
C ALA A 519 4.56 -22.13 2.37
N TRP A 520 3.30 -22.34 2.76
CA TRP A 520 2.84 -22.02 4.11
C TRP A 520 3.27 -23.08 5.14
N ALA A 521 3.38 -24.34 4.71
CA ALA A 521 3.78 -25.46 5.56
C ALA A 521 5.30 -25.67 5.64
N ASN A 522 6.07 -25.01 4.77
CA ASN A 522 7.53 -25.06 4.69
C ASN A 522 8.13 -23.73 5.12
#